data_AF-X6NJL9-F1
#
_entry.id   AF-X6NJL9-F1
#
_cell.length_a   1.000
_cell.length_b   1.000
_cell.length_c   1.000
_cell.angle_alpha   90.00
_cell.angle_beta   90.00
_cell.angle_gamma   90.00
#
_symmetry.space_group_name_H-M   'P 1'
#
loop_
_entity.id
_entity.type
_entity.pdbx_description
1 polymer ?
#
loop_
_entity_poly.entity_id
_entity_poly.type
_entity_poly.pdbx_seq_one_letter_code
_entity_poly.pdbx_strand_id
1 'polypeptide(L)'
;MIFGKHITPMDDRSAKTSNTKQCKKKKKKETDGYIFVRGVIDKEAASNARRVMLTQAAKEGSVEWDDENDVMKGRIVKHRGQWSSGYCIDGITGSETNERDGIDVEKWEEIGPSRTCKAVYNGADLRSFWEHLFGHACTRPLVKQTFLRLMGESGTMEHADYYYFKRDTHIFSGNDGQMAMKASQEYLTQHRMWDPTLYVSS
;
A
#
# COMPACT_ATOMS: atom_id res chain seq x y z
N MET A 1 -18.85 -8.80 -9.67
CA MET A 1 -18.92 -7.99 -8.42
C MET A 1 -18.03 -6.76 -8.58
N ILE A 2 -18.42 -5.60 -8.03
CA ILE A 2 -17.61 -4.37 -8.10
C ILE A 2 -16.75 -4.30 -6.84
N PHE A 3 -15.44 -4.06 -6.98
CA PHE A 3 -14.51 -3.87 -5.85
C PHE A 3 -15.05 -2.86 -4.82
N GLY A 4 -15.00 -3.20 -3.53
CA GLY A 4 -15.24 -2.26 -2.41
C GLY A 4 -16.68 -2.16 -1.87
N LYS A 5 -17.59 -3.09 -2.21
CA LYS A 5 -19.02 -2.96 -1.84
C LYS A 5 -19.40 -3.44 -0.43
N HIS A 6 -18.51 -4.15 0.29
CA HIS A 6 -18.80 -4.74 1.62
C HIS A 6 -17.84 -4.30 2.74
N ILE A 7 -17.15 -3.16 2.58
CA ILE A 7 -16.58 -2.49 3.75
C ILE A 7 -17.75 -1.69 4.33
N THR A 8 -18.12 -1.95 5.58
CA THR A 8 -19.06 -1.11 6.35
C THR A 8 -18.65 0.35 6.10
N PRO A 9 -19.57 1.27 5.73
CA PRO A 9 -19.19 2.64 5.42
C PRO A 9 -18.36 3.18 6.58
N MET A 10 -17.07 3.40 6.34
CA MET A 10 -16.25 4.10 7.31
C MET A 10 -16.89 5.47 7.44
N ASP A 11 -17.31 5.82 8.66
CA ASP A 11 -18.16 6.96 8.91
C ASP A 11 -17.45 8.23 8.40
N ASP A 12 -17.81 8.69 7.20
CA ASP A 12 -17.11 9.77 6.52
C ASP A 12 -17.51 11.10 7.15
N ARG A 13 -16.86 11.42 8.27
CA ARG A 13 -17.08 12.65 9.00
C ARG A 13 -16.29 13.84 8.42
N SER A 14 -15.68 13.71 7.24
CA SER A 14 -14.94 14.81 6.59
C SER A 14 -15.85 15.96 6.15
N ALA A 15 -17.13 15.68 5.88
CA ALA A 15 -18.12 16.69 5.49
C ALA A 15 -18.50 17.68 6.61
N LYS A 16 -18.15 17.41 7.88
CA LYS A 16 -18.50 18.27 9.02
C LYS A 16 -17.46 19.35 9.35
N THR A 17 -16.40 19.52 8.56
CA THR A 17 -15.28 20.41 8.92
C THR A 17 -15.02 21.50 7.91
N SER A 18 -15.80 22.59 8.01
CA SER A 18 -15.41 23.90 7.49
C SER A 18 -14.29 24.52 8.35
N ASN A 19 -13.23 24.97 7.66
CA ASN A 19 -12.34 26.10 7.97
C ASN A 19 -11.57 26.25 9.30
N THR A 20 -11.34 25.21 10.11
CA THR A 20 -10.36 25.30 11.23
C THR A 20 -9.36 24.13 11.23
N LYS A 21 -8.29 24.27 10.42
CA LYS A 21 -7.61 23.15 9.73
C LYS A 21 -6.53 22.34 10.47
N GLN A 22 -6.03 22.72 11.66
CA GLN A 22 -4.85 22.02 12.24
C GLN A 22 -5.04 21.49 13.67
N CYS A 23 -5.53 22.31 14.60
CA CYS A 23 -5.68 21.91 16.00
C CYS A 23 -6.72 20.78 16.21
N LYS A 24 -7.76 20.72 15.36
CA LYS A 24 -8.81 19.69 15.42
C LYS A 24 -8.38 18.32 14.90
N LYS A 25 -7.39 18.24 13.99
CA LYS A 25 -6.89 16.96 13.47
C LYS A 25 -6.07 16.19 14.53
N LYS A 26 -5.27 16.91 15.34
CA LYS A 26 -4.52 16.30 16.47
C LYS A 26 -5.47 15.76 17.55
N LYS A 27 -6.45 16.55 17.99
CA LYS A 27 -7.46 16.09 18.98
C LYS A 27 -8.26 14.87 18.51
N LYS A 28 -8.57 14.77 17.21
CA LYS A 28 -9.30 13.61 16.66
C LYS A 28 -8.46 12.32 16.70
N LYS A 29 -7.16 12.38 16.41
CA LYS A 29 -6.23 11.24 16.54
C LYS A 29 -6.23 10.68 17.96
N GLU A 30 -6.22 11.57 18.94
CA GLU A 30 -6.19 11.22 20.37
C GLU A 30 -7.47 10.54 20.84
N THR A 31 -8.61 10.80 20.18
CA THR A 31 -9.92 10.26 20.59
C THR A 31 -10.30 8.99 19.83
N ASP A 32 -10.04 8.95 18.52
CA ASP A 32 -10.53 7.88 17.63
C ASP A 32 -9.44 6.83 17.31
N GLY A 33 -8.16 7.12 17.60
CA GLY A 33 -7.04 6.23 17.25
C GLY A 33 -6.66 6.23 15.76
N TYR A 34 -7.42 6.92 14.88
CA TYR A 34 -7.11 7.04 13.45
C TYR A 34 -7.42 8.45 12.89
N ILE A 35 -6.82 8.77 11.74
CA ILE A 35 -7.16 9.95 10.93
C ILE A 35 -7.39 9.49 9.48
N PHE A 36 -8.51 9.88 8.89
CA PHE A 36 -8.76 9.73 7.46
C PHE A 36 -8.50 11.05 6.72
N VAL A 37 -7.62 11.03 5.71
CA VAL A 37 -7.25 12.22 4.93
C VAL A 37 -7.42 11.93 3.43
N ARG A 38 -8.26 12.71 2.75
CA ARG A 38 -8.47 12.63 1.30
C ARG A 38 -7.50 13.56 0.56
N GLY A 39 -7.15 13.20 -0.67
CA GLY A 39 -6.37 14.05 -1.57
C GLY A 39 -4.90 14.20 -1.19
N VAL A 40 -4.35 13.27 -0.40
CA VAL A 40 -2.91 13.23 -0.12
C VAL A 40 -2.13 12.78 -1.34
N ILE A 41 -2.64 11.79 -2.07
CA ILE A 41 -1.99 11.26 -3.28
C ILE A 41 -2.77 11.80 -4.47
N ASP A 42 -2.05 12.28 -5.48
CA ASP A 42 -2.67 12.66 -6.75
C ASP A 42 -3.56 11.54 -7.33
N LYS A 43 -4.73 11.94 -7.83
CA LYS A 43 -5.73 10.99 -8.34
C LYS A 43 -5.23 10.24 -9.57
N GLU A 44 -4.47 10.92 -10.43
CA GLU A 44 -3.91 10.31 -11.63
C GLU A 44 -2.82 9.30 -11.27
N ALA A 45 -1.93 9.64 -10.34
CA ALA A 45 -0.93 8.71 -9.79
C ALA A 45 -1.59 7.44 -9.23
N ALA A 46 -2.62 7.58 -8.39
CA ALA A 46 -3.37 6.45 -7.86
C ALA A 46 -4.06 5.62 -8.95
N SER A 47 -4.63 6.29 -9.95
CA SER A 47 -5.31 5.63 -11.08
C SER A 47 -4.34 4.87 -11.96
N ASN A 48 -3.16 5.43 -12.24
CA ASN A 48 -2.12 4.80 -13.06
C ASN A 48 -1.53 3.57 -12.36
N ALA A 49 -1.24 3.65 -11.05
CA ALA A 49 -0.79 2.49 -10.28
C ALA A 49 -1.82 1.36 -10.32
N ARG A 50 -3.11 1.68 -10.08
CA ARG A 50 -4.21 0.71 -10.17
C ARG A 50 -4.33 0.10 -11.57
N ARG A 51 -4.22 0.91 -12.62
CA ARG A 51 -4.30 0.45 -14.01
C ARG A 51 -3.22 -0.58 -14.31
N VAL A 52 -1.97 -0.33 -13.90
CA VAL A 52 -0.85 -1.26 -14.12
C VAL A 52 -1.11 -2.59 -13.43
N MET A 53 -1.53 -2.56 -12.16
CA MET A 53 -1.82 -3.79 -11.42
C MET A 53 -2.98 -4.59 -12.04
N LEU A 54 -4.08 -3.92 -12.40
CA LEU A 54 -5.24 -4.58 -13.02
C LEU A 54 -4.90 -5.16 -14.39
N THR A 55 -4.06 -4.47 -15.17
CA THR A 55 -3.60 -4.95 -16.47
C THR A 55 -2.82 -6.25 -16.32
N GLN A 56 -1.90 -6.34 -15.34
CA GLN A 56 -1.17 -7.58 -15.09
C GLN A 56 -2.08 -8.69 -14.59
N ALA A 57 -2.95 -8.39 -13.62
CA ALA A 57 -3.90 -9.36 -13.09
C ALA A 57 -4.82 -9.97 -14.16
N ALA A 58 -5.16 -9.21 -15.21
CA ALA A 58 -5.97 -9.75 -16.31
C ALA A 58 -5.18 -10.63 -17.29
N LYS A 59 -3.90 -10.32 -17.53
CA LYS A 59 -3.02 -11.24 -18.29
C LYS A 59 -2.93 -12.61 -17.63
N GLU A 60 -2.99 -12.63 -16.30
CA GLU A 60 -3.00 -13.84 -15.49
C GLU A 60 -4.41 -14.45 -15.31
N GLY A 61 -5.43 -13.93 -16.01
CA GLY A 61 -6.80 -14.47 -15.99
C GLY A 61 -7.54 -14.28 -14.66
N SER A 62 -7.03 -13.43 -13.77
CA SER A 62 -7.66 -13.10 -12.49
C SER A 62 -8.70 -12.00 -12.62
N VAL A 63 -8.54 -11.13 -13.61
CA VAL A 63 -9.41 -10.00 -13.88
C VAL A 63 -9.88 -10.04 -15.33
N GLU A 64 -11.16 -9.79 -15.57
CA GLU A 64 -11.73 -9.57 -16.89
C GLU A 64 -12.17 -8.12 -17.05
N TRP A 65 -12.04 -7.60 -18.27
CA TRP A 65 -12.66 -6.35 -18.72
C TRP A 65 -13.13 -6.56 -20.17
N ASP A 66 -14.01 -5.69 -20.65
CA ASP A 66 -14.57 -5.74 -22.00
C ASP A 66 -14.41 -4.36 -22.68
N ASP A 67 -14.67 -4.28 -23.97
CA ASP A 67 -14.55 -3.03 -24.74
C ASP A 67 -15.47 -1.92 -24.22
N GLU A 68 -16.52 -2.26 -23.47
CA GLU A 68 -17.45 -1.33 -22.85
C GLU A 68 -16.98 -0.85 -21.45
N ASN A 69 -16.01 -1.54 -20.86
CA ASN A 69 -15.52 -1.31 -19.51
C ASN A 69 -13.99 -1.17 -19.50
N ASP A 70 -13.52 0.08 -19.35
CA ASP A 70 -12.11 0.41 -19.03
C ASP A 70 -11.56 -0.60 -17.99
N VAL A 71 -10.33 -1.09 -18.16
CA VAL A 71 -9.60 -1.94 -17.20
C VAL A 71 -9.73 -1.47 -15.74
N MET A 72 -9.93 -0.16 -15.51
CA MET A 72 -10.22 0.40 -14.18
C MET A 72 -11.52 -0.13 -13.53
N LYS A 73 -12.45 -0.63 -14.34
CA LYS A 73 -13.71 -1.30 -13.97
C LYS A 73 -13.61 -2.84 -14.04
N GLY A 74 -12.40 -3.37 -14.21
CA GLY A 74 -12.14 -4.81 -14.28
C GLY A 74 -12.75 -5.56 -13.10
N ARG A 75 -13.22 -6.78 -13.37
CA ARG A 75 -13.94 -7.63 -12.42
C ARG A 75 -13.11 -8.88 -12.16
N ILE A 76 -13.09 -9.37 -10.92
CA ILE A 76 -12.44 -10.64 -10.59
C ILE A 76 -13.20 -11.77 -11.28
N VAL A 77 -12.46 -12.69 -11.88
CA VAL A 77 -13.01 -13.86 -12.58
C VAL A 77 -13.37 -14.96 -11.58
N LYS A 78 -14.40 -15.76 -11.90
CA LYS A 78 -14.80 -16.93 -11.10
C LYS A 78 -14.43 -18.21 -11.86
N HIS A 79 -13.47 -18.96 -11.33
CA HIS A 79 -13.04 -20.25 -11.89
C HIS A 79 -13.68 -21.40 -11.11
N ARG A 80 -14.44 -22.26 -11.81
CA ARG A 80 -15.08 -23.47 -11.24
C ARG A 80 -15.89 -23.22 -9.95
N GLY A 81 -16.55 -22.07 -9.86
CA GLY A 81 -17.36 -21.72 -8.69
C GLY A 81 -16.60 -20.98 -7.58
N GLN A 82 -15.29 -20.78 -7.70
CA GLN A 82 -14.46 -20.03 -6.76
C GLN A 82 -13.96 -18.72 -7.39
N TRP A 83 -13.99 -17.62 -6.65
CA TRP A 83 -13.40 -16.36 -7.12
C TRP A 83 -11.88 -16.48 -7.13
N SER A 84 -11.24 -15.92 -8.16
CA SER A 84 -9.78 -15.79 -8.17
C SER A 84 -9.31 -15.02 -6.93
N SER A 85 -8.21 -15.48 -6.33
CA SER A 85 -7.59 -14.80 -5.19
C SER A 85 -7.22 -13.36 -5.56
N GLY A 86 -7.11 -12.50 -4.54
CA GLY A 86 -6.52 -11.18 -4.71
C GLY A 86 -5.02 -11.24 -4.97
N TYR A 87 -4.41 -10.07 -5.14
CA TYR A 87 -2.97 -9.90 -5.17
C TYR A 87 -2.54 -9.11 -3.94
N CYS A 88 -1.45 -9.53 -3.30
CA CYS A 88 -0.73 -8.72 -2.32
C CYS A 88 0.75 -8.73 -2.68
N ILE A 89 1.23 -7.58 -3.14
CA ILE A 89 2.57 -7.40 -3.66
C ILE A 89 3.29 -6.43 -2.75
N ASP A 90 4.54 -6.72 -2.39
CA ASP A 90 5.38 -5.73 -1.75
C ASP A 90 5.78 -4.66 -2.77
N GLY A 91 5.45 -3.40 -2.50
CA GLY A 91 5.74 -2.28 -3.39
C GLY A 91 7.23 -2.02 -3.55
N ILE A 92 8.09 -2.49 -2.63
CA ILE A 92 9.54 -2.29 -2.75
C ILE A 92 10.18 -3.39 -3.58
N THR A 93 9.88 -4.66 -3.33
CA THR A 93 10.53 -5.77 -4.04
C THR A 93 9.72 -6.30 -5.21
N GLY A 94 8.41 -6.03 -5.23
CA GLY A 94 7.46 -6.67 -6.14
C GLY A 94 7.15 -8.12 -5.79
N SER A 95 7.63 -8.63 -4.65
CA SER A 95 7.38 -10.00 -4.22
C SER A 95 5.91 -10.18 -3.81
N GLU A 96 5.30 -11.26 -4.27
CA GLU A 96 3.97 -11.69 -3.84
C GLU A 96 4.03 -12.27 -2.42
N THR A 97 3.01 -12.01 -1.61
CA THR A 97 3.04 -12.34 -0.18
C THR A 97 2.00 -13.38 0.26
N ASN A 98 1.20 -13.92 -0.66
CA ASN A 98 0.16 -14.92 -0.40
C ASN A 98 0.43 -16.27 -1.08
N GLU A 99 1.63 -16.49 -1.62
CA GLU A 99 2.08 -17.73 -2.27
C GLU A 99 1.14 -18.19 -3.40
N ARG A 100 0.72 -17.23 -4.22
CA ARG A 100 -0.21 -17.52 -5.32
C ARG A 100 0.46 -18.35 -6.42
N ASP A 101 -0.16 -19.47 -6.79
CA ASP A 101 0.23 -20.24 -7.96
C ASP A 101 -0.02 -19.51 -9.29
N GLY A 102 0.86 -19.73 -10.27
CA GLY A 102 0.69 -19.25 -11.65
C GLY A 102 0.90 -17.75 -11.84
N ILE A 103 1.59 -17.10 -10.92
CA ILE A 103 1.93 -15.68 -10.99
C ILE A 103 3.19 -15.44 -11.84
N ASP A 104 3.19 -14.35 -12.60
CA ASP A 104 4.36 -13.86 -13.33
C ASP A 104 5.27 -13.06 -12.39
N VAL A 105 6.12 -13.78 -11.65
CA VAL A 105 6.99 -13.19 -10.60
C VAL A 105 7.84 -12.05 -11.13
N GLU A 106 8.52 -12.26 -12.27
CA GLU A 106 9.39 -11.26 -12.89
C GLU A 106 8.59 -9.98 -13.18
N LYS A 107 7.35 -10.11 -13.65
CA LYS A 107 6.55 -8.94 -13.96
C LYS A 107 6.10 -8.17 -12.73
N TRP A 108 5.82 -8.84 -11.61
CA TRP A 108 5.51 -8.16 -10.37
C TRP A 108 6.73 -7.50 -9.71
N GLU A 109 7.91 -8.12 -9.83
CA GLU A 109 9.20 -7.53 -9.48
C GLU A 109 9.53 -6.26 -10.29
N GLU A 110 9.01 -6.14 -11.52
CA GLU A 110 9.06 -4.88 -12.27
C GLU A 110 7.98 -3.87 -11.81
N ILE A 111 6.75 -4.33 -11.57
CA ILE A 111 5.59 -3.46 -11.29
C ILE A 111 5.69 -2.81 -9.91
N GLY A 112 6.00 -3.59 -8.85
CA GLY A 112 6.05 -3.11 -7.47
C GLY A 112 6.93 -1.86 -7.32
N PRO A 113 8.25 -1.96 -7.58
CA PRO A 113 9.19 -0.84 -7.47
C PRO A 113 9.08 0.19 -8.60
N SER A 114 8.21 -0.03 -9.60
CA SER A 114 8.05 0.90 -10.72
C SER A 114 7.78 2.32 -10.25
N ARG A 115 8.22 3.32 -11.03
CA ARG A 115 7.94 4.74 -10.76
C ARG A 115 6.44 5.00 -10.53
N THR A 116 5.58 4.32 -11.29
CA THR A 116 4.13 4.44 -11.22
C THR A 116 3.59 3.98 -9.87
N CYS A 117 3.97 2.81 -9.39
CA CYS A 117 3.53 2.29 -8.10
C CYS A 117 4.23 3.01 -6.93
N LYS A 118 5.51 3.36 -7.08
CA LYS A 118 6.25 4.12 -6.07
C LYS A 118 5.63 5.48 -5.77
N ALA A 119 4.99 6.12 -6.75
CA ALA A 119 4.29 7.38 -6.53
C ALA A 119 3.19 7.29 -5.46
N VAL A 120 2.59 6.10 -5.25
CA VAL A 120 1.48 5.95 -4.28
C VAL A 120 1.93 5.58 -2.87
N TYR A 121 3.05 4.85 -2.71
CA TYR A 121 3.52 4.39 -1.39
C TYR A 121 4.77 5.13 -0.89
N ASN A 122 5.48 5.85 -1.76
CA ASN A 122 6.69 6.61 -1.42
C ASN A 122 6.93 7.81 -2.38
N GLY A 123 5.84 8.42 -2.87
CA GLY A 123 5.87 9.60 -3.74
C GLY A 123 6.14 10.90 -3.00
N ALA A 124 6.31 12.01 -3.74
CA ALA A 124 6.54 13.33 -3.17
C ALA A 124 5.38 13.79 -2.26
N ASP A 125 4.13 13.60 -2.69
CA ASP A 125 2.97 14.05 -1.93
C ASP A 125 2.85 13.34 -0.58
N LEU A 126 3.07 12.02 -0.56
CA LEU A 126 3.01 11.23 0.67
C LEU A 126 4.16 11.59 1.63
N ARG A 127 5.38 11.80 1.10
CA ARG A 127 6.51 12.26 1.91
C ARG A 127 6.23 13.63 2.51
N SER A 128 5.79 14.59 1.71
CA SER A 128 5.42 15.94 2.20
C SER A 128 4.32 15.89 3.26
N PHE A 129 3.32 15.02 3.07
CA PHE A 129 2.26 14.81 4.07
C PHE A 129 2.81 14.27 5.39
N TRP A 130 3.70 13.29 5.35
CA TRP A 130 4.29 12.75 6.56
C TRP A 130 5.25 13.73 7.24
N GLU A 131 6.06 14.45 6.47
CA GLU A 131 6.92 15.52 6.98
C GLU A 131 6.08 16.58 7.71
N HIS A 132 4.91 16.93 7.17
CA HIS A 132 3.99 17.85 7.84
C HIS A 132 3.42 17.29 9.16
N LEU A 133 3.18 15.98 9.25
CA LEU A 133 2.60 15.36 10.45
C LEU A 133 3.63 15.09 11.55
N PHE A 134 4.83 14.66 11.16
CA PHE A 134 5.82 14.09 12.07
C PHE A 134 7.20 14.76 12.02
N GLY A 135 7.46 15.61 11.01
CA GLY A 135 8.77 16.21 10.76
C GLY A 135 9.63 15.40 9.78
N HIS A 136 10.81 15.94 9.43
CA HIS A 136 11.69 15.38 8.40
C HIS A 136 12.24 13.97 8.69
N ALA A 137 12.34 13.57 9.96
CA ALA A 137 13.03 12.34 10.35
C ALA A 137 12.19 11.05 10.25
N CYS A 138 10.96 11.11 9.72
CA CYS A 138 9.94 10.15 10.16
C CYS A 138 9.45 9.11 9.14
N THR A 139 10.01 9.05 7.93
CA THR A 139 9.46 8.13 6.91
C THR A 139 10.47 7.29 6.16
N ARG A 140 10.46 6.00 6.47
CA ARG A 140 11.11 4.97 5.67
C ARG A 140 10.07 3.93 5.24
N PRO A 141 9.94 3.62 3.94
CA PRO A 141 9.15 2.46 3.53
C PRO A 141 9.85 1.19 4.02
N LEU A 142 9.05 0.23 4.47
CA LEU A 142 9.54 -1.04 5.00
C LEU A 142 9.40 -2.11 3.91
N VAL A 143 10.53 -2.79 3.63
CA VAL A 143 10.57 -3.92 2.70
C VAL A 143 9.76 -5.09 3.27
N LYS A 144 9.01 -5.79 2.41
CA LYS A 144 8.06 -6.85 2.78
C LYS A 144 6.91 -6.39 3.70
N GLN A 145 6.67 -5.08 3.78
CA GLN A 145 5.66 -4.45 4.63
C GLN A 145 4.99 -3.26 3.91
N THR A 146 5.26 -3.07 2.62
CA THR A 146 4.67 -2.01 1.81
C THR A 146 3.67 -2.63 0.85
N PHE A 147 2.44 -2.92 1.31
CA PHE A 147 1.53 -3.74 0.52
C PHE A 147 0.76 -2.95 -0.55
N LEU A 148 0.92 -3.35 -1.81
CA LEU A 148 0.03 -3.00 -2.92
C LEU A 148 -0.95 -4.14 -3.13
N ARG A 149 -2.26 -3.88 -2.95
CA ARG A 149 -3.28 -4.93 -2.91
C ARG A 149 -4.37 -4.74 -3.95
N LEU A 150 -4.69 -5.83 -4.66
CA LEU A 150 -5.95 -5.99 -5.38
C LEU A 150 -6.81 -6.98 -4.58
N MET A 151 -7.73 -6.46 -3.76
CA MET A 151 -8.51 -7.26 -2.81
C MET A 151 -9.85 -7.73 -3.41
N GLY A 152 -10.14 -9.02 -3.33
CA GLY A 152 -11.46 -9.58 -3.64
C GLY A 152 -12.47 -9.41 -2.52
N GLU A 153 -13.36 -10.39 -2.34
CA GLU A 153 -14.37 -10.37 -1.26
C GLU A 153 -13.79 -10.58 0.14
N SER A 154 -12.62 -11.22 0.25
CA SER A 154 -11.98 -11.48 1.53
C SER A 154 -11.25 -10.23 2.05
N GLY A 155 -11.77 -9.64 3.12
CA GLY A 155 -11.01 -8.69 3.93
C GLY A 155 -10.04 -9.39 4.87
N THR A 156 -9.02 -8.68 5.33
CA THR A 156 -8.25 -9.12 6.51
C THR A 156 -9.17 -9.12 7.73
N MET A 157 -9.08 -10.15 8.57
CA MET A 157 -9.78 -10.15 9.86
C MET A 157 -9.35 -8.94 10.69
N GLU A 158 -10.23 -8.46 11.57
CA GLU A 158 -9.89 -7.36 12.47
C GLU A 158 -8.70 -7.75 13.37
N HIS A 159 -7.67 -6.92 13.36
CA HIS A 159 -6.46 -7.08 14.17
C HIS A 159 -5.85 -5.72 14.48
N ALA A 160 -4.94 -5.69 15.45
CA ALA A 160 -4.14 -4.51 15.75
C ALA A 160 -2.67 -4.79 15.47
N ASP A 161 -2.11 -4.10 14.47
CA ASP A 161 -0.72 -4.23 14.03
C ASP A 161 0.30 -4.07 15.17
N TYR A 162 -0.05 -3.27 16.19
CA TYR A 162 0.77 -3.09 17.39
C TYR A 162 1.10 -4.39 18.13
N TYR A 163 0.20 -5.38 18.12
CA TYR A 163 0.48 -6.68 18.76
C TYR A 163 1.52 -7.47 17.98
N TYR A 164 1.52 -7.39 16.65
CA TYR A 164 2.61 -7.93 15.85
C TYR A 164 3.90 -7.17 16.18
N PHE A 165 3.87 -5.83 16.19
CA PHE A 165 5.04 -5.00 16.52
C PHE A 165 5.62 -5.19 17.93
N LYS A 166 4.85 -5.74 18.88
CA LYS A 166 5.29 -5.93 20.28
C LYS A 166 5.61 -7.38 20.63
N ARG A 167 4.87 -8.35 20.08
CA ARG A 167 4.96 -9.77 20.48
C ARG A 167 5.73 -10.63 19.48
N ASP A 168 5.58 -10.35 18.18
CA ASP A 168 6.04 -11.24 17.10
C ASP A 168 6.96 -10.56 16.07
N THR A 169 7.28 -9.27 16.24
CA THR A 169 8.22 -8.61 15.34
C THR A 169 9.64 -8.68 15.84
N HIS A 170 10.35 -9.62 15.26
CA HIS A 170 11.76 -9.48 15.03
C HIS A 170 12.12 -8.14 14.33
N ILE A 171 11.17 -7.46 13.65
CA ILE A 171 11.34 -6.19 12.87
C ILE A 171 12.20 -5.14 13.57
N PHE A 172 12.09 -4.97 14.89
CA PHE A 172 12.89 -3.97 15.65
C PHE A 172 13.83 -4.59 16.69
N SER A 173 13.67 -5.88 17.02
CA SER A 173 14.48 -6.55 18.02
C SER A 173 14.57 -8.05 17.73
N GLY A 174 15.79 -8.54 17.50
CA GLY A 174 16.06 -9.94 17.15
C GLY A 174 16.83 -10.08 15.83
N ASN A 175 17.47 -11.22 15.64
CA ASN A 175 18.36 -11.44 14.49
C ASN A 175 17.60 -11.32 13.15
N ASP A 176 16.38 -11.84 13.08
CA ASP A 176 15.61 -11.88 11.82
C ASP A 176 15.19 -10.50 11.33
N GLY A 177 14.81 -9.56 12.21
CA GLY A 177 14.49 -8.21 11.75
C GLY A 177 15.69 -7.30 11.63
N GLN A 178 16.80 -7.55 12.33
CA GLN A 178 18.08 -6.93 11.97
C GLN A 178 18.52 -7.37 10.57
N MET A 179 18.38 -8.65 10.24
CA MET A 179 18.63 -9.18 8.90
C MET A 179 17.64 -8.60 7.87
N ALA A 180 16.35 -8.50 8.20
CA ALA A 180 15.37 -7.89 7.30
C ALA A 180 15.62 -6.39 7.10
N MET A 181 16.00 -5.65 8.15
CA MET A 181 16.39 -4.24 8.07
C MET A 181 17.65 -4.05 7.24
N LYS A 182 18.65 -4.93 7.42
CA LYS A 182 19.91 -4.92 6.66
C LYS A 182 19.65 -5.24 5.19
N ALA A 183 18.96 -6.35 4.89
CA ALA A 183 18.57 -6.72 3.53
C ALA A 183 17.72 -5.63 2.87
N SER A 184 16.80 -5.02 3.63
CA SER A 184 16.03 -3.86 3.19
C SER A 184 16.94 -2.69 2.84
N GLN A 185 17.91 -2.37 3.68
CA GLN A 185 18.82 -1.25 3.47
C GLN A 185 19.77 -1.50 2.30
N GLU A 186 20.30 -2.72 2.17
CA GLU A 186 21.11 -3.16 1.03
C GLU A 186 20.33 -3.04 -0.28
N TYR A 187 19.12 -3.58 -0.33
CA TYR A 187 18.25 -3.49 -1.49
C TYR A 187 17.92 -2.04 -1.84
N LEU A 188 17.47 -1.25 -0.86
CA LEU A 188 17.12 0.14 -1.10
C LEU A 188 18.33 0.98 -1.57
N THR A 189 19.53 0.70 -1.05
CA THR A 189 20.77 1.39 -1.45
C THR A 189 21.20 0.98 -2.86
N GLN A 190 21.24 -0.33 -3.14
CA GLN A 190 21.59 -0.88 -4.45
C GLN A 190 20.70 -0.31 -5.57
N HIS A 191 19.41 -0.17 -5.30
CA HIS A 191 18.44 0.32 -6.27
C HIS A 191 18.23 1.85 -6.22
N ARG A 192 19.08 2.59 -5.48
CA ARG A 192 18.98 4.06 -5.30
C ARG A 192 17.58 4.52 -4.87
N MET A 193 16.90 3.66 -4.11
CA MET A 193 15.58 3.92 -3.56
C MET A 193 15.65 4.56 -2.17
N TRP A 194 16.86 4.65 -1.62
CA TRP A 194 17.17 5.29 -0.36
C TRP A 194 18.31 6.29 -0.53
N ASP A 195 18.12 7.47 0.06
CA ASP A 195 19.16 8.47 0.24
C ASP A 195 19.37 8.68 1.74
N PRO A 196 20.46 8.17 2.32
CA PRO A 196 20.76 8.34 3.74
C PRO A 196 21.09 9.79 4.11
N THR A 197 21.39 10.67 3.14
CA THR A 197 21.76 12.07 3.41
C THR A 197 20.56 12.95 3.76
N LEU A 198 19.33 12.51 3.44
CA LEU A 198 18.09 13.15 3.90
C LEU A 198 17.86 13.04 5.43
N TYR A 199 18.70 12.27 6.14
CA TYR A 199 18.61 12.04 7.58
C TYR A 199 19.72 12.69 8.39
N VAL A 200 20.63 13.44 7.75
CA VAL A 200 21.61 14.24 8.48
C VAL A 200 20.92 15.54 8.90
N SER A 201 20.16 15.49 9.99
CA SER A 201 19.75 16.71 10.69
C SER A 201 20.99 17.38 11.26
N SER A 202 21.29 18.59 10.78
CA SER A 202 21.92 19.64 11.59
C SER A 202 21.08 19.96 12.81
#